data_AF-A0A895YH21-F1
#
_entry.id   AF-A0A895YH21-F1
#
_cell.length_a   1.000
_cell.length_b   1.000
_cell.length_c   1.000
_cell.angle_alpha   90.00
_cell.angle_beta   90.00
_cell.angle_gamma   90.00
#
_symmetry.space_group_name_H-M   'P 1'
#
loop_
_entity.id
_entity.type
_entity.pdbx_description
1 polymer ?
#
loop_
_entity_poly.entity_id
_entity_poly.type
_entity_poly.pdbx_seq_one_letter_code
_entity_poly.pdbx_strand_id
1 'polypeptide(L)'
;MLLVLDEYPELAAGDPAIDTRLRAVWEEERNQTNLKVLLCGSAVRSMEAMVEYRSPLHGRFDLRLLVHPFRPHEAALMLPDLSPEDRARAWSVCDGTPLYLSWWDQAAPTVENLRRLCGEPGAPLRTEGELILATDGVAGGLARQVLGAIAAGQNRYSEIAQAIGSGRQVARVLDDLEKLRLVDRVVPVTEQAGARSGRTGYRIADNFLAFWLGPLSRFLGEIDRGMGDMVARTLNSRLDDHIGPRFEEAFRCHLRRLAIPGHFGDEVLRVGSYWARGDVEIDAVVLAGTPPTAVAVGEAKWAAQVSARALLPTLVERSLALPRRADDLMYVICARTRVTRSEGVLPVTAADIFA
;
A
#
# COMPACT_ATOMS: atom_id res chain seq x y z
N MET A 1 -29.64 8.29 18.89
CA MET A 1 -29.32 6.87 19.15
C MET A 1 -28.51 6.35 17.97
N LEU A 2 -27.51 5.50 18.17
CA LEU A 2 -26.71 4.90 17.09
C LEU A 2 -26.87 3.38 17.12
N LEU A 3 -27.36 2.81 16.03
CA LEU A 3 -27.35 1.38 15.77
C LEU A 3 -26.15 1.04 14.90
N VAL A 4 -25.29 0.13 15.36
CA VAL A 4 -24.15 -0.38 14.60
C VAL A 4 -24.44 -1.83 14.23
N LEU A 5 -24.41 -2.12 12.93
CA LEU A 5 -24.48 -3.47 12.39
C LEU A 5 -23.11 -3.81 11.81
N ASP A 6 -22.35 -4.57 12.59
CA ASP A 6 -21.02 -5.04 12.21
C ASP A 6 -21.11 -6.30 11.34
N GLU A 7 -20.15 -6.43 10.42
CA GLU A 7 -20.15 -7.42 9.33
C GLU A 7 -21.52 -7.58 8.66
N TYR A 8 -22.14 -6.46 8.30
CA TYR A 8 -23.42 -6.42 7.59
C TYR A 8 -23.44 -7.28 6.30
N PRO A 9 -22.35 -7.43 5.53
CA PRO A 9 -22.31 -8.38 4.40
C PRO A 9 -22.61 -9.83 4.79
N GLU A 10 -22.18 -10.29 5.97
CA GLU A 10 -22.50 -11.65 6.45
C GLU A 10 -23.99 -11.76 6.80
N LEU A 11 -24.54 -10.74 7.45
CA LEU A 11 -25.97 -10.66 7.74
C LEU A 11 -26.81 -10.68 6.45
N ALA A 12 -26.41 -9.93 5.44
CA ALA A 12 -27.08 -9.89 4.14
C ALA A 12 -26.98 -11.21 3.36
N ALA A 13 -25.88 -11.94 3.53
CA ALA A 13 -25.75 -13.29 2.96
C ALA A 13 -26.68 -14.30 3.66
N GLY A 14 -26.89 -14.16 4.97
CA GLY A 14 -27.78 -15.03 5.76
C GLY A 14 -29.27 -14.71 5.62
N ASP A 15 -29.64 -13.44 5.39
CA ASP A 15 -31.03 -12.99 5.17
C ASP A 15 -31.11 -12.07 3.94
N PRO A 16 -31.41 -12.61 2.75
CA PRO A 16 -31.53 -11.81 1.52
C PRO A 16 -32.62 -10.71 1.57
N ALA A 17 -33.54 -10.76 2.54
CA ALA A 17 -34.57 -9.75 2.71
C ALA A 17 -34.15 -8.59 3.63
N ILE A 18 -32.98 -8.66 4.28
CA ILE A 18 -32.55 -7.69 5.30
C ILE A 18 -32.48 -6.27 4.75
N ASP A 19 -31.95 -6.07 3.54
CA ASP A 19 -31.86 -4.77 2.88
C ASP A 19 -33.25 -4.14 2.67
N THR A 20 -34.24 -4.98 2.33
CA THR A 20 -35.61 -4.53 2.11
C THR A 20 -36.29 -4.17 3.44
N ARG A 21 -36.04 -4.95 4.51
CA ARG A 21 -36.55 -4.66 5.86
C ARG A 21 -35.93 -3.38 6.42
N LEU A 22 -34.62 -3.24 6.31
CA LEU A 22 -33.90 -2.05 6.76
C LEU A 22 -34.38 -0.80 6.01
N ARG A 23 -34.60 -0.91 4.69
CA ARG A 23 -35.22 0.15 3.89
C ARG A 23 -36.60 0.54 4.42
N ALA A 24 -37.46 -0.44 4.71
CA ALA A 24 -38.82 -0.18 5.20
C ALA A 24 -38.80 0.59 6.53
N VAL A 25 -37.98 0.12 7.49
CA VAL A 25 -37.78 0.80 8.78
C VAL A 25 -37.23 2.21 8.58
N TRP A 26 -36.24 2.39 7.68
CA TRP A 26 -35.68 3.71 7.41
C TRP A 26 -36.72 4.70 6.88
N GLU A 27 -37.58 4.28 5.94
CA GLU A 27 -38.61 5.17 5.39
C GLU A 27 -39.65 5.59 6.43
N GLU A 28 -40.01 4.69 7.35
CA GLU A 28 -40.98 4.95 8.41
C GLU A 28 -40.40 5.89 9.49
N GLU A 29 -39.15 5.66 9.90
CA GLU A 29 -38.58 6.25 11.11
C GLU A 29 -37.72 7.50 10.87
N ARG A 30 -37.23 7.75 9.64
CA ARG A 30 -36.22 8.81 9.36
C ARG A 30 -36.65 10.23 9.73
N ASN A 31 -37.96 10.51 9.74
CA ASN A 31 -38.50 11.82 10.09
C ASN A 31 -39.09 11.88 11.51
N GLN A 32 -39.13 10.73 12.20
CA GLN A 32 -39.77 10.60 13.51
C GLN A 32 -38.73 10.44 14.63
N THR A 33 -37.50 10.05 14.29
CA THR A 33 -36.46 9.72 15.27
C THR A 33 -35.12 10.38 14.97
N ASN A 34 -34.27 10.44 15.98
CA ASN A 34 -32.85 10.78 15.84
C ASN A 34 -31.96 9.51 15.74
N LEU A 35 -32.48 8.45 15.11
CA LEU A 35 -31.75 7.21 14.90
C LEU A 35 -30.72 7.40 13.80
N LYS A 36 -29.47 7.03 14.08
CA LYS A 36 -28.41 6.87 13.08
C LYS A 36 -28.11 5.38 12.94
N VAL A 37 -27.93 4.92 11.72
CA VAL A 37 -27.55 3.54 11.42
C VAL A 37 -26.17 3.55 10.78
N LEU A 38 -25.26 2.75 11.32
CA LEU A 38 -23.94 2.51 10.76
C LEU A 38 -23.86 1.04 10.34
N LEU A 39 -23.56 0.82 9.07
CA LEU A 39 -23.29 -0.50 8.51
C LEU A 39 -21.79 -0.58 8.25
N CYS A 40 -21.13 -1.60 8.77
CA CYS A 40 -19.73 -1.88 8.47
C CYS A 40 -19.52 -3.34 8.07
N GLY A 41 -18.40 -3.60 7.43
CA GLY A 41 -18.01 -4.95 7.01
C GLY A 41 -16.76 -4.92 6.14
N SER A 42 -16.01 -6.01 6.20
CA SER A 42 -14.72 -6.17 5.50
C SER A 42 -14.88 -6.53 4.02
N ALA A 43 -16.05 -7.05 3.62
CA ALA A 43 -16.35 -7.39 2.23
C ALA A 43 -16.65 -6.15 1.37
N VAL A 44 -15.61 -5.43 0.95
CA VAL A 44 -15.70 -4.16 0.18
C VAL A 44 -16.63 -4.26 -1.03
N ARG A 45 -16.56 -5.34 -1.82
CA ARG A 45 -17.43 -5.52 -2.99
C ARG A 45 -18.92 -5.58 -2.60
N SER A 46 -19.24 -6.28 -1.50
CA SER A 46 -20.62 -6.36 -0.99
C SER A 46 -21.10 -5.00 -0.48
N MET A 47 -20.23 -4.29 0.25
CA MET A 47 -20.52 -2.94 0.74
C MET A 47 -20.72 -1.93 -0.42
N GLU A 48 -19.95 -2.05 -1.51
CA GLU A 48 -20.12 -1.23 -2.72
C GLU A 48 -21.43 -1.55 -3.45
N ALA A 49 -21.78 -2.84 -3.57
CA ALA A 49 -23.01 -3.29 -4.21
C ALA A 49 -24.28 -2.75 -3.52
N MET A 50 -24.25 -2.56 -2.19
CA MET A 50 -25.37 -2.00 -1.43
C MET A 50 -25.73 -0.56 -1.84
N VAL A 51 -24.83 0.16 -2.51
CA VAL A 51 -25.05 1.54 -2.95
C VAL A 51 -25.37 1.62 -4.44
N GLU A 52 -25.29 0.51 -5.19
CA GLU A 52 -25.63 0.50 -6.60
C GLU A 52 -27.11 0.85 -6.83
N TYR A 53 -27.43 1.41 -8.00
CA TYR A 53 -28.79 1.87 -8.34
C TYR A 53 -29.89 0.81 -8.12
N ARG A 54 -29.53 -0.48 -8.27
CA ARG A 54 -30.47 -1.60 -8.13
C ARG A 54 -30.65 -2.08 -6.68
N SER A 55 -29.84 -1.60 -5.75
CA SER A 55 -29.91 -2.00 -4.34
C SER A 55 -31.10 -1.37 -3.63
N PRO A 56 -31.80 -2.09 -2.72
CA PRO A 56 -32.85 -1.51 -1.89
C PRO A 56 -32.38 -0.31 -1.05
N LEU A 57 -31.10 -0.28 -0.67
CA LEU A 57 -30.50 0.79 0.14
C LEU A 57 -29.96 1.96 -0.70
N HIS A 58 -30.13 1.91 -2.04
CA HIS A 58 -29.69 2.99 -2.92
C HIS A 58 -30.30 4.35 -2.52
N GLY A 59 -29.46 5.39 -2.50
CA GLY A 59 -29.86 6.75 -2.15
C GLY A 59 -30.15 7.00 -0.67
N ARG A 60 -29.80 6.05 0.23
CA ARG A 60 -30.07 6.14 1.68
C ARG A 60 -28.82 6.25 2.56
N PHE A 61 -27.65 6.41 1.94
CA PHE A 61 -26.40 6.63 2.65
C PHE A 61 -26.02 8.10 2.59
N ASP A 62 -26.08 8.79 3.72
CA ASP A 62 -25.62 10.18 3.84
C ASP A 62 -24.08 10.27 3.87
N LEU A 63 -23.44 9.25 4.45
CA LEU A 63 -22.00 9.18 4.63
C LEU A 63 -21.49 7.79 4.24
N ARG A 64 -20.43 7.77 3.44
CA ARG A 64 -19.70 6.57 3.06
C ARG A 64 -18.24 6.77 3.39
N LEU A 65 -17.72 5.93 4.27
CA LEU A 65 -16.32 5.97 4.68
C LEU A 65 -15.67 4.66 4.30
N LEU A 66 -14.60 4.78 3.54
CA LEU A 66 -13.69 3.70 3.25
C LEU A 66 -12.46 3.90 4.12
N VAL A 67 -12.31 3.03 5.13
CA VAL A 67 -11.20 3.09 6.06
C VAL A 67 -9.99 2.45 5.40
N HIS A 68 -8.94 3.24 5.20
CA HIS A 68 -7.68 2.78 4.65
C HIS A 68 -6.68 2.46 5.77
N PRO A 69 -5.70 1.58 5.53
CA PRO A 69 -4.54 1.46 6.40
C PRO A 69 -3.87 2.82 6.61
N PHE A 70 -3.27 3.01 7.78
CA PHE A 70 -2.56 4.23 8.12
C PHE A 70 -1.38 4.50 7.19
N ARG A 71 -1.31 5.74 6.72
CA ARG A 71 -0.14 6.27 6.01
C ARG A 71 1.05 6.34 6.96
N PRO A 72 2.29 6.48 6.46
CA PRO A 72 3.50 6.49 7.30
C PRO A 72 3.43 7.43 8.52
N HIS A 73 2.98 8.67 8.35
CA HIS A 73 2.83 9.64 9.43
C HIS A 73 1.70 9.31 10.42
N GLU A 74 0.64 8.63 9.98
CA GLU A 74 -0.45 8.19 10.86
C GLU A 74 -0.02 6.95 11.67
N ALA A 75 0.68 6.01 11.03
CA ALA A 75 1.24 4.83 11.69
C ALA A 75 2.30 5.22 12.73
N ALA A 76 3.06 6.29 12.47
CA ALA A 76 4.01 6.84 13.44
C ALA A 76 3.36 7.26 14.76
N LEU A 77 2.08 7.66 14.76
CA LEU A 77 1.34 8.02 15.98
C LEU A 77 1.06 6.80 16.87
N MET A 78 1.01 5.60 16.30
CA MET A 78 0.90 4.35 17.07
C MET A 78 2.25 3.82 17.56
N LEU A 79 3.35 4.36 17.03
CA LEU A 79 4.70 3.91 17.30
C LEU A 79 5.57 5.03 17.93
N PRO A 80 5.10 5.71 19.00
CA PRO A 80 5.75 6.89 19.54
C PRO A 80 7.16 6.62 20.08
N ASP A 81 7.41 5.43 20.62
CA ASP A 81 8.67 5.08 21.29
C ASP A 81 9.74 4.57 20.32
N LEU A 82 9.38 4.34 19.05
CA LEU A 82 10.31 3.94 18.00
C LEU A 82 11.03 5.14 17.38
N SER A 83 12.29 4.91 17.01
CA SER A 83 13.02 5.82 16.12
C SER A 83 12.32 5.90 14.75
N PRO A 84 12.47 6.99 13.97
CA PRO A 84 11.88 7.07 12.64
C PRO A 84 12.28 5.93 11.70
N GLU A 85 13.51 5.41 11.86
CA GLU A 85 13.98 4.26 11.08
C GLU A 85 13.23 2.99 11.48
N ASP A 86 12.99 2.78 12.78
CA ASP A 86 12.25 1.61 13.27
C ASP A 86 10.75 1.71 12.99
N ARG A 87 10.18 2.91 12.95
CA ARG A 87 8.82 3.15 12.43
C ARG A 87 8.71 2.69 10.98
N ALA A 88 9.69 3.01 10.14
CA ALA A 88 9.73 2.54 8.76
C ALA A 88 9.88 1.02 8.65
N ARG A 89 10.65 0.38 9.54
CA ARG A 89 10.76 -1.10 9.62
C ARG A 89 9.43 -1.74 10.00
N ALA A 90 8.79 -1.26 11.06
CA ALA A 90 7.50 -1.76 11.53
C ALA A 90 6.42 -1.57 10.45
N TRP A 91 6.31 -0.38 9.86
CA TRP A 91 5.34 -0.09 8.79
C TRP A 91 5.60 -0.91 7.50
N SER A 92 6.86 -1.25 7.20
CA SER A 92 7.16 -2.14 6.06
C SER A 92 6.77 -3.60 6.30
N VAL A 93 6.67 -4.03 7.56
CA VAL A 93 6.28 -5.40 7.96
C VAL A 93 4.78 -5.51 8.24
N CYS A 94 4.19 -4.49 8.87
CA CYS A 94 2.82 -4.48 9.37
C CYS A 94 1.87 -3.62 8.51
N ASP A 95 2.38 -2.96 7.48
CA ASP A 95 1.66 -1.93 6.72
C ASP A 95 1.15 -0.80 7.63
N GLY A 96 0.01 -0.20 7.29
CA GLY A 96 -0.71 0.76 8.11
C GLY A 96 -1.79 0.13 8.99
N THR A 97 -1.86 -1.20 9.10
CA THR A 97 -2.98 -1.86 9.76
C THR A 97 -2.88 -1.71 11.29
N PRO A 98 -3.85 -1.04 11.95
CA PRO A 98 -3.73 -0.71 13.37
C PRO A 98 -3.53 -1.93 14.27
N LEU A 99 -4.23 -3.04 13.97
CA LEU A 99 -4.10 -4.29 14.71
C LEU A 99 -2.65 -4.82 14.65
N TYR A 100 -2.05 -4.86 13.46
CA TYR A 100 -0.70 -5.39 13.28
C TYR A 100 0.35 -4.49 13.91
N LEU A 101 0.19 -3.16 13.78
CA LEU A 101 1.04 -2.18 14.45
C LEU A 101 0.96 -2.31 15.98
N SER A 102 -0.23 -2.61 16.53
CA SER A 102 -0.42 -2.80 17.98
C SER A 102 0.30 -4.03 18.53
N TRP A 103 0.61 -5.02 17.68
CA TRP A 103 1.38 -6.19 18.07
C TRP A 103 2.87 -5.93 18.14
N TRP A 104 3.37 -4.82 17.58
CA TRP A 104 4.78 -4.48 17.61
C TRP A 104 5.21 -3.99 18.99
N ASP A 105 6.15 -4.69 19.61
CA ASP A 105 6.74 -4.28 20.88
C ASP A 105 7.83 -3.24 20.61
N GLN A 106 7.58 -2.01 21.06
CA GLN A 106 8.45 -0.86 20.79
C GLN A 106 9.69 -0.82 21.69
N ALA A 107 9.72 -1.60 22.77
CA ALA A 107 10.89 -1.74 23.64
C ALA A 107 11.83 -2.85 23.16
N ALA A 108 11.37 -3.72 22.25
CA ALA A 108 12.13 -4.85 21.74
C ALA A 108 12.80 -4.52 20.39
N PRO A 109 14.00 -5.10 20.11
CA PRO A 109 14.63 -4.94 18.81
C PRO A 109 13.80 -5.62 17.71
N THR A 110 13.96 -5.17 16.46
CA THR A 110 13.25 -5.69 15.29
C THR A 110 13.28 -7.22 15.18
N VAL A 111 14.44 -7.83 15.41
CA VAL A 111 14.60 -9.29 15.33
C VAL A 111 13.73 -10.05 16.34
N GLU A 112 13.52 -9.48 17.53
CA GLU A 112 12.69 -10.10 18.57
C GLU A 112 11.20 -9.98 18.23
N ASN A 113 10.79 -8.85 17.64
CA ASN A 113 9.47 -8.71 17.06
C ASN A 113 9.23 -9.74 15.96
N LEU A 114 10.17 -9.92 15.02
CA LEU A 114 10.04 -10.93 13.97
C LEU A 114 9.97 -12.35 14.53
N ARG A 115 10.75 -12.66 15.58
CA ARG A 115 10.71 -13.95 16.27
C ARG A 115 9.33 -14.22 16.88
N ARG A 116 8.80 -13.27 17.65
CA ARG A 116 7.50 -13.40 18.32
C ARG A 116 6.32 -13.39 17.35
N LEU A 117 6.37 -12.57 16.32
CA LEU A 117 5.24 -12.34 15.42
C LEU A 117 5.19 -13.34 14.26
N CYS A 118 6.31 -13.97 13.91
CA CYS A 118 6.41 -14.84 12.75
C CYS A 118 7.06 -16.21 13.03
N GLY A 119 7.89 -16.32 14.07
CA GLY A 119 8.83 -17.42 14.27
C GLY A 119 8.25 -18.68 14.88
N GLU A 120 6.97 -18.72 15.22
CA GLU A 120 6.33 -19.89 15.84
C GLU A 120 5.09 -20.32 15.03
N PRO A 121 4.73 -21.62 15.04
CA PRO A 121 3.41 -22.05 14.60
C PRO A 121 2.32 -21.30 15.39
N GLY A 122 1.39 -20.66 14.67
CA GLY A 122 0.35 -19.83 15.31
C GLY A 122 0.79 -18.41 15.70
N ALA A 123 2.00 -17.98 15.32
CA ALA A 123 2.43 -16.61 15.55
C ALA A 123 1.51 -15.61 14.81
N PRO A 124 1.17 -14.44 15.40
CA PRO A 124 0.10 -13.57 14.90
C PRO A 124 0.21 -13.20 13.41
N LEU A 125 1.34 -12.64 12.98
CA LEU A 125 1.52 -12.21 11.58
C LEU A 125 1.55 -13.39 10.61
N ARG A 126 2.01 -14.57 11.07
CA ARG A 126 1.94 -15.78 10.24
C ARG A 126 0.48 -16.16 10.02
N THR A 127 -0.29 -16.29 11.09
CA THR A 127 -1.71 -16.70 11.04
C THR A 127 -2.56 -15.73 10.22
N GLU A 128 -2.36 -14.41 10.37
CA GLU A 128 -3.12 -13.44 9.57
C GLU A 128 -2.90 -13.58 8.07
N GLY A 129 -1.67 -13.85 7.62
CA GLY A 129 -1.43 -14.05 6.20
C GLY A 129 -2.05 -15.35 5.68
N GLU A 130 -2.07 -16.40 6.50
CA GLU A 130 -2.79 -17.65 6.18
C GLU A 130 -4.31 -17.39 6.04
N LEU A 131 -4.88 -16.57 6.93
CA LEU A 131 -6.30 -16.19 6.90
C LEU A 131 -6.64 -15.36 5.65
N ILE A 132 -5.85 -14.33 5.33
CA ILE A 132 -6.04 -13.52 4.11
C ILE A 132 -6.02 -14.40 2.86
N LEU A 133 -5.11 -15.37 2.80
CA LEU A 133 -5.03 -16.29 1.66
C LEU A 133 -6.17 -17.31 1.62
N ALA A 134 -6.82 -17.57 2.76
CA ALA A 134 -7.99 -18.45 2.88
C ALA A 134 -9.31 -17.74 2.51
N THR A 135 -9.34 -16.41 2.45
CA THR A 135 -10.52 -15.63 2.07
C THR A 135 -11.02 -15.99 0.66
N ASP A 136 -12.34 -16.01 0.51
CA ASP A 136 -13.01 -16.23 -0.78
C ASP A 136 -12.54 -15.22 -1.83
N GLY A 137 -12.26 -15.72 -3.05
CA GLY A 137 -11.64 -14.94 -4.13
C GLY A 137 -10.10 -14.99 -4.13
N VAL A 138 -9.46 -15.32 -3.01
CA VAL A 138 -8.01 -15.57 -2.90
C VAL A 138 -7.70 -17.06 -2.75
N ALA A 139 -8.61 -17.83 -2.13
CA ALA A 139 -8.47 -19.28 -1.95
C ALA A 139 -8.29 -20.07 -3.27
N GLY A 140 -8.63 -19.47 -4.42
CA GLY A 140 -8.35 -20.05 -5.74
C GLY A 140 -6.85 -20.22 -5.99
N GLY A 141 -6.43 -21.42 -6.42
CA GLY A 141 -5.01 -21.72 -6.66
C GLY A 141 -4.31 -20.75 -7.60
N LEU A 142 -5.03 -20.25 -8.62
CA LEU A 142 -4.49 -19.28 -9.58
C LEU A 142 -4.27 -17.89 -8.96
N ALA A 143 -5.14 -17.43 -8.06
CA ALA A 143 -4.97 -16.14 -7.37
C ALA A 143 -3.72 -16.15 -6.49
N ARG A 144 -3.52 -17.23 -5.72
CA ARG A 144 -2.30 -17.42 -4.92
C ARG A 144 -1.04 -17.48 -5.78
N GLN A 145 -1.10 -18.13 -6.94
CA GLN A 145 0.03 -18.16 -7.88
C GLN A 145 0.35 -16.77 -8.46
N VAL A 146 -0.65 -15.97 -8.81
CA VAL A 146 -0.46 -14.58 -9.25
C VAL A 146 0.17 -13.73 -8.14
N LEU A 147 -0.36 -13.80 -6.93
CA LEU A 147 0.19 -13.08 -5.78
C LEU A 147 1.64 -13.50 -5.49
N GLY A 148 1.93 -14.81 -5.53
CA GLY A 148 3.28 -15.34 -5.36
C GLY A 148 4.26 -14.91 -6.46
N ALA A 149 3.81 -14.86 -7.73
CA ALA A 149 4.62 -14.39 -8.85
C ALA A 149 5.00 -12.91 -8.69
N ILE A 150 4.04 -12.06 -8.32
CA ILE A 150 4.29 -10.63 -8.04
C ILE A 150 5.24 -10.48 -6.84
N ALA A 151 5.03 -11.24 -5.76
CA ALA A 151 5.93 -11.22 -4.59
C ALA A 151 7.35 -11.71 -4.90
N ALA A 152 7.52 -12.52 -5.96
CA ALA A 152 8.80 -12.96 -6.49
C ALA A 152 9.43 -11.96 -7.48
N GLY A 153 8.81 -10.80 -7.72
CA GLY A 153 9.32 -9.74 -8.57
C GLY A 153 8.89 -9.82 -10.04
N GLN A 154 7.97 -10.72 -10.39
CA GLN A 154 7.34 -10.75 -11.71
C GLN A 154 6.29 -9.65 -11.76
N ASN A 155 6.70 -8.44 -12.16
CA ASN A 155 5.89 -7.23 -12.00
C ASN A 155 5.20 -6.82 -13.31
N ARG A 156 5.46 -7.49 -14.43
CA ARG A 156 4.76 -7.26 -15.71
C ARG A 156 3.77 -8.36 -16.04
N TYR A 157 2.71 -8.03 -16.78
CA TYR A 157 1.71 -9.02 -17.21
C TYR A 157 2.35 -10.22 -17.93
N SER A 158 3.29 -9.98 -18.84
CA SER A 158 3.98 -11.04 -19.59
C SER A 158 4.81 -11.95 -18.69
N GLU A 159 5.49 -11.37 -17.70
CA GLU A 159 6.31 -12.08 -16.71
C GLU A 159 5.43 -12.98 -15.83
N ILE A 160 4.32 -12.44 -15.31
CA ILE A 160 3.35 -13.17 -14.48
C ILE A 160 2.71 -14.31 -15.29
N ALA A 161 2.22 -14.01 -16.50
CA ALA A 161 1.58 -15.00 -17.36
C ALA A 161 2.54 -16.13 -17.76
N GLN A 162 3.82 -15.80 -17.99
CA GLN A 162 4.86 -16.79 -18.28
C GLN A 162 5.18 -17.67 -17.06
N ALA A 163 5.32 -17.07 -15.87
CA ALA A 163 5.60 -17.80 -14.64
C ALA A 163 4.51 -18.82 -14.28
N ILE A 164 3.25 -18.49 -14.60
CA ILE A 164 2.08 -19.31 -14.29
C ILE A 164 1.75 -20.32 -15.41
N GLY A 165 2.19 -20.05 -16.64
CA GLY A 165 1.84 -20.87 -17.81
C GLY A 165 0.38 -20.70 -18.28
N SER A 166 -0.28 -19.58 -17.95
CA SER A 166 -1.66 -19.29 -18.33
C SER A 166 -1.87 -17.80 -18.63
N GLY A 167 -2.37 -17.46 -19.82
CA GLY A 167 -2.54 -16.05 -20.25
C GLY A 167 -3.90 -15.44 -19.87
N ARG A 168 -4.98 -15.82 -20.56
CA ARG A 168 -6.30 -15.16 -20.45
C ARG A 168 -6.90 -15.22 -19.04
N GLN A 169 -6.58 -16.24 -18.25
CA GLN A 169 -7.07 -16.38 -16.88
C GLN A 169 -6.35 -15.41 -15.93
N VAL A 170 -5.06 -15.12 -16.17
CA VAL A 170 -4.26 -14.19 -15.35
C VAL A 170 -4.80 -12.77 -15.44
N ALA A 171 -5.22 -12.31 -16.62
CA ALA A 171 -5.81 -10.98 -16.77
C ALA A 171 -7.06 -10.80 -15.88
N ARG A 172 -7.98 -11.78 -15.89
CA ARG A 172 -9.18 -11.75 -15.05
C ARG A 172 -8.82 -11.77 -13.57
N VAL A 173 -7.87 -12.61 -13.17
CA VAL A 173 -7.42 -12.72 -11.78
C VAL A 173 -6.78 -11.44 -11.28
N LEU A 174 -5.96 -10.77 -12.11
CA LEU A 174 -5.40 -9.47 -11.78
C LEU A 174 -6.48 -8.40 -11.60
N ASP A 175 -7.48 -8.35 -12.49
CA ASP A 175 -8.62 -7.45 -12.33
C ASP A 175 -9.41 -7.75 -11.03
N ASP A 176 -9.53 -9.03 -10.67
CA ASP A 176 -10.22 -9.43 -9.45
C ASP A 176 -9.44 -9.06 -8.17
N LEU A 177 -8.14 -9.31 -8.16
CA LEU A 177 -7.22 -8.95 -7.07
C LEU A 177 -7.09 -7.43 -6.90
N GLU A 178 -7.16 -6.66 -7.99
CA GLU A 178 -7.19 -5.19 -7.96
C GLU A 178 -8.46 -4.68 -7.28
N LYS A 179 -9.63 -5.24 -7.61
CA LYS A 179 -10.89 -4.92 -6.92
C LYS A 179 -10.90 -5.33 -5.45
N LEU A 180 -10.20 -6.41 -5.10
CA LEU A 180 -9.98 -6.83 -3.71
C LEU A 180 -8.90 -5.98 -3.01
N ARG A 181 -8.24 -5.06 -3.72
CA ARG A 181 -7.17 -4.20 -3.21
C ARG A 181 -5.96 -4.97 -2.68
N LEU A 182 -5.73 -6.16 -3.21
CA LEU A 182 -4.55 -6.96 -2.89
C LEU A 182 -3.40 -6.68 -3.87
N VAL A 183 -3.73 -6.22 -5.07
CA VAL A 183 -2.77 -5.86 -6.11
C VAL A 183 -3.06 -4.46 -6.63
N ASP A 184 -2.02 -3.64 -6.73
CA ASP A 184 -2.08 -2.37 -7.42
C ASP A 184 -1.59 -2.52 -8.86
N ARG A 185 -2.33 -1.91 -9.79
CA ARG A 185 -1.87 -1.65 -11.15
C ARG A 185 -1.17 -0.29 -11.19
N VAL A 186 0.13 -0.29 -11.43
CA VAL A 186 0.95 0.92 -11.46
C VAL A 186 1.30 1.27 -12.91
N VAL A 187 1.14 2.53 -13.27
CA VAL A 187 1.57 3.10 -14.55
C VAL A 187 2.47 4.30 -14.28
N PRO A 188 3.34 4.71 -15.23
CA PRO A 188 4.11 5.94 -15.09
C PRO A 188 3.16 7.11 -14.79
N VAL A 189 3.51 7.96 -13.83
CA VAL A 189 2.66 9.08 -13.35
C VAL A 189 2.18 10.04 -14.44
N THR A 190 2.89 10.09 -15.56
CA THR A 190 2.55 10.88 -16.76
C THR A 190 1.37 10.30 -17.55
N GLU A 191 1.01 9.05 -17.31
CA GLU A 191 -0.11 8.35 -17.93
C GLU A 191 -1.36 8.44 -17.04
N GLN A 192 -2.54 8.36 -17.65
CA GLN A 192 -3.79 8.40 -16.89
C GLN A 192 -3.96 7.13 -16.07
N ALA A 193 -4.48 7.26 -14.84
CA ALA A 193 -4.81 6.10 -14.01
C ALA A 193 -5.82 5.20 -14.75
N GLY A 194 -5.56 3.89 -14.77
CA GLY A 194 -6.39 2.92 -15.49
C GLY A 194 -6.19 2.89 -17.02
N ALA A 195 -5.25 3.65 -17.57
CA ALA A 195 -4.89 3.54 -18.99
C ALA A 195 -4.33 2.14 -19.28
N ARG A 196 -4.76 1.54 -20.40
CA ARG A 196 -4.14 0.32 -20.92
C ARG A 196 -2.79 0.67 -21.53
N SER A 197 -1.76 0.67 -20.69
CA SER A 197 -0.39 0.98 -21.08
C SER A 197 0.45 -0.28 -21.21
N GLY A 198 1.29 -0.33 -22.24
CA GLY A 198 2.34 -1.36 -22.36
C GLY A 198 3.43 -1.24 -21.27
N ARG A 199 3.42 -0.16 -20.48
CA ARG A 199 4.32 0.09 -19.35
C ARG A 199 3.70 -0.27 -18.01
N THR A 200 2.51 -0.88 -17.99
CA THR A 200 1.83 -1.28 -16.75
C THR A 200 2.66 -2.28 -15.94
N GLY A 201 2.86 -1.96 -14.67
CA GLY A 201 3.40 -2.85 -13.65
C GLY A 201 2.33 -3.27 -12.63
N TYR A 202 2.61 -4.33 -11.89
CA TYR A 202 1.78 -4.86 -10.81
C TYR A 202 2.62 -4.99 -9.54
N ARG A 203 2.02 -4.66 -8.40
CA ARG A 203 2.63 -4.85 -7.08
C ARG A 203 1.57 -5.31 -6.08
N ILE A 204 2.00 -6.00 -5.02
CA ILE A 204 1.13 -6.24 -3.87
C ILE A 204 0.87 -4.89 -3.19
N ALA A 205 -0.40 -4.56 -2.95
CA ALA A 205 -0.81 -3.25 -2.45
C ALA A 205 -0.49 -3.06 -0.96
N ASP A 206 -0.62 -4.12 -0.17
CA ASP A 206 -0.41 -4.15 1.28
C ASP A 206 1.03 -4.60 1.61
N ASN A 207 1.75 -3.82 2.43
CA ASN A 207 3.13 -4.12 2.79
C ASN A 207 3.27 -5.41 3.62
N PHE A 208 2.32 -5.69 4.51
CA PHE A 208 2.28 -6.91 5.31
C PHE A 208 2.07 -8.13 4.41
N LEU A 209 1.09 -8.10 3.50
CA LEU A 209 0.88 -9.22 2.58
C LEU A 209 2.10 -9.44 1.68
N ALA A 210 2.77 -8.36 1.26
CA ALA A 210 4.00 -8.47 0.49
C ALA A 210 5.16 -9.06 1.31
N PHE A 211 5.29 -8.69 2.59
CA PHE A 211 6.25 -9.27 3.53
C PHE A 211 5.95 -10.76 3.77
N TRP A 212 4.68 -11.10 3.94
CA TRP A 212 4.22 -12.45 4.17
C TRP A 212 4.52 -13.34 2.95
N LEU A 213 4.07 -12.93 1.76
CA LEU A 213 4.26 -13.68 0.52
C LEU A 213 5.71 -13.75 0.05
N GLY A 214 6.49 -12.70 0.33
CA GLY A 214 7.88 -12.61 -0.10
C GLY A 214 8.84 -13.23 0.92
N PRO A 215 9.39 -12.45 1.86
CA PRO A 215 10.33 -12.93 2.87
C PRO A 215 9.84 -14.11 3.73
N LEU A 216 8.64 -14.04 4.31
CA LEU A 216 8.21 -14.98 5.35
C LEU A 216 7.80 -16.35 4.80
N SER A 217 7.03 -16.39 3.70
CA SER A 217 6.49 -17.62 3.12
C SER A 217 7.56 -18.65 2.77
N ARG A 218 8.78 -18.17 2.44
CA ARG A 218 9.95 -18.98 2.10
C ARG A 218 10.46 -19.85 3.25
N PHE A 219 10.07 -19.53 4.48
CA PHE A 219 10.58 -20.17 5.70
C PHE A 219 9.49 -20.83 6.55
N LEU A 220 8.25 -20.95 6.06
CA LEU A 220 7.15 -21.54 6.85
C LEU A 220 7.45 -22.98 7.28
N GLY A 221 8.06 -23.78 6.40
CA GLY A 221 8.45 -25.15 6.72
C GLY A 221 9.57 -25.23 7.76
N GLU A 222 10.49 -24.27 7.79
CA GLU A 222 11.55 -24.16 8.80
C GLU A 222 10.97 -23.76 10.16
N ILE A 223 10.01 -22.84 10.16
CA ILE A 223 9.26 -22.45 11.36
C ILE A 223 8.51 -23.66 11.94
N ASP A 224 7.85 -24.46 11.10
CA ASP A 224 7.14 -25.67 11.54
C ASP A 224 8.07 -26.72 12.18
N ARG A 225 9.35 -26.71 11.81
CA ARG A 225 10.38 -27.57 12.40
C ARG A 225 11.03 -26.97 13.65
N GLY A 226 10.50 -25.86 14.17
CA GLY A 226 11.00 -25.20 15.38
C GLY A 226 12.25 -24.33 15.16
N MET A 227 12.56 -23.95 13.91
CA MET A 227 13.74 -23.12 13.60
C MET A 227 13.44 -21.60 13.60
N GLY A 228 12.42 -21.18 14.35
CA GLY A 228 11.92 -19.79 14.43
C GLY A 228 13.00 -18.74 14.65
N ASP A 229 13.89 -18.96 15.63
CA ASP A 229 14.96 -18.01 15.97
C ASP A 229 15.95 -17.80 14.83
N MET A 230 16.27 -18.86 14.09
CA MET A 230 17.13 -18.79 12.91
C MET A 230 16.43 -18.02 11.79
N VAL A 231 15.15 -18.30 11.57
CA VAL A 231 14.32 -17.62 10.57
C VAL A 231 14.22 -16.13 10.90
N ALA A 232 13.95 -15.74 12.15
CA ALA A 232 13.87 -14.35 12.57
C ALA A 232 15.18 -13.58 12.30
N ARG A 233 16.34 -14.18 12.61
CA ARG A 233 17.66 -13.59 12.28
C ARG A 233 17.87 -13.45 10.77
N THR A 234 17.40 -14.43 9.99
CA THR A 234 17.51 -14.42 8.52
C THR A 234 16.61 -13.38 7.89
N LEU A 235 15.37 -13.25 8.37
CA LEU A 235 14.44 -12.20 7.96
C LEU A 235 15.01 -10.82 8.30
N ASN A 236 15.52 -10.64 9.52
CA ASN A 236 16.10 -9.37 9.96
C ASN A 236 17.32 -8.96 9.11
N SER A 237 18.20 -9.89 8.75
CA SER A 237 19.40 -9.58 7.96
C SER A 237 19.12 -9.20 6.50
N ARG A 238 17.95 -9.60 5.97
CA ARG A 238 17.50 -9.28 4.61
C ARG A 238 16.35 -8.29 4.58
N LEU A 239 15.98 -7.72 5.72
CA LEU A 239 14.80 -6.86 5.84
C LEU A 239 14.96 -5.58 5.01
N ASP A 240 16.19 -5.07 4.89
CA ASP A 240 16.48 -3.86 4.11
C ASP A 240 16.10 -4.01 2.62
N ASP A 241 16.25 -5.21 2.04
CA ASP A 241 15.83 -5.49 0.65
C ASP A 241 14.30 -5.39 0.49
N HIS A 242 13.56 -5.80 1.53
CA HIS A 242 12.10 -5.67 1.55
C HIS A 242 11.67 -4.22 1.78
N ILE A 243 12.36 -3.48 2.65
CA ILE A 243 12.02 -2.11 3.02
C ILE A 243 12.21 -1.14 1.85
N GLY A 244 13.26 -1.28 1.03
CA GLY A 244 13.61 -0.32 -0.04
C GLY A 244 12.40 0.16 -0.86
N PRO A 245 11.69 -0.74 -1.57
CA PRO A 245 10.51 -0.36 -2.36
C PRO A 245 9.35 0.23 -1.54
N ARG A 246 9.20 -0.17 -0.27
CA ARG A 246 8.15 0.37 0.63
C ARG A 246 8.51 1.77 1.11
N PHE A 247 9.80 2.01 1.34
CA PHE A 247 10.31 3.33 1.69
C PHE A 247 10.15 4.33 0.55
N GLU A 248 10.29 3.90 -0.71
CA GLU A 248 9.94 4.73 -1.88
C GLU A 248 8.45 5.08 -1.91
N GLU A 249 7.55 4.16 -1.55
CA GLU A 249 6.12 4.50 -1.43
C GLU A 249 5.84 5.44 -0.26
N ALA A 250 6.51 5.23 0.87
CA ALA A 250 6.41 6.13 2.01
C ALA A 250 6.90 7.54 1.65
N PHE A 251 7.96 7.64 0.86
CA PHE A 251 8.46 8.89 0.29
C PHE A 251 7.42 9.56 -0.61
N ARG A 252 6.80 8.83 -1.55
CA ARG A 252 5.71 9.36 -2.38
C ARG A 252 4.52 9.84 -1.54
N CYS A 253 4.14 9.10 -0.49
CA CYS A 253 3.12 9.52 0.47
C CYS A 253 3.48 10.84 1.17
N HIS A 254 4.74 11.01 1.55
CA HIS A 254 5.22 12.26 2.15
C HIS A 254 5.17 13.43 1.14
N LEU A 255 5.57 13.23 -0.11
CA LEU A 255 5.45 14.29 -1.14
C LEU A 255 3.99 14.68 -1.39
N ARG A 256 3.05 13.73 -1.40
CA ARG A 256 1.61 14.03 -1.45
C ARG A 256 1.18 14.89 -0.26
N ARG A 257 1.72 14.63 0.93
CA ARG A 257 1.46 15.42 2.14
C ARG A 257 2.01 16.84 2.05
N LEU A 258 3.21 17.02 1.49
CA LEU A 258 3.81 18.34 1.25
C LEU A 258 3.08 19.14 0.16
N ALA A 259 2.47 18.47 -0.82
CA ALA A 259 1.69 19.12 -1.86
C ALA A 259 0.44 19.83 -1.32
N ILE A 260 -0.20 19.30 -0.26
CA ILE A 260 -1.42 19.88 0.34
C ILE A 260 -1.22 21.34 0.80
N PRO A 261 -0.15 21.69 1.56
CA PRO A 261 0.15 23.07 1.91
C PRO A 261 0.88 23.87 0.80
N GLY A 262 0.97 23.36 -0.44
CA GLY A 262 1.51 24.11 -1.57
C GLY A 262 3.03 24.12 -1.72
N HIS A 263 3.78 23.16 -1.13
CA HIS A 263 5.26 23.14 -1.25
C HIS A 263 5.78 23.03 -2.69
N PHE A 264 4.98 22.48 -3.60
CA PHE A 264 5.34 22.32 -5.02
C PHE A 264 4.57 23.28 -5.93
N GLY A 265 4.04 24.37 -5.35
CA GLY A 265 3.11 25.28 -6.02
C GLY A 265 1.66 24.78 -5.98
N ASP A 266 0.80 25.53 -6.67
CA ASP A 266 -0.63 25.23 -6.78
C ASP A 266 -0.90 24.14 -7.83
N GLU A 267 -2.11 23.58 -7.80
CA GLU A 267 -2.61 22.62 -8.80
C GLU A 267 -1.78 21.32 -8.94
N VAL A 268 -1.19 20.81 -7.85
CA VAL A 268 -0.60 19.46 -7.87
C VAL A 268 -1.68 18.43 -8.19
N LEU A 269 -1.51 17.74 -9.31
CA LEU A 269 -2.48 16.78 -9.83
C LEU A 269 -2.15 15.35 -9.40
N ARG A 270 -0.87 14.95 -9.50
CA ARG A 270 -0.44 13.57 -9.26
C ARG A 270 0.97 13.49 -8.71
N VAL A 271 1.20 12.50 -7.85
CA VAL A 271 2.52 12.09 -7.37
C VAL A 271 2.65 10.58 -7.54
N GLY A 272 3.68 10.14 -8.26
CA GLY A 272 3.93 8.75 -8.57
C GLY A 272 5.31 8.54 -9.17
N SER A 273 5.71 7.30 -9.41
CA SER A 273 6.97 6.97 -10.08
C SER A 273 6.85 7.12 -11.61
N TYR A 274 7.99 7.19 -12.29
CA TYR A 274 8.08 7.26 -13.73
C TYR A 274 9.17 6.32 -14.24
N TRP A 275 8.86 5.44 -15.18
CA TRP A 275 9.84 4.56 -15.81
C TRP A 275 9.63 4.48 -17.32
N ALA A 276 10.68 4.64 -18.13
CA ALA A 276 10.62 4.58 -19.59
C ALA A 276 11.37 3.36 -20.16
N ARG A 277 11.52 3.26 -21.48
CA ARG A 277 12.40 2.23 -22.08
C ARG A 277 13.86 2.57 -21.74
N GLY A 278 14.68 1.53 -21.59
CA GLY A 278 16.08 1.68 -21.16
C GLY A 278 16.18 1.76 -19.64
N ASP A 279 17.26 2.37 -19.16
CA ASP A 279 17.60 2.48 -17.72
C ASP A 279 17.08 3.79 -17.09
N VAL A 280 15.82 4.14 -17.41
CA VAL A 280 15.18 5.36 -16.92
C VAL A 280 14.09 4.99 -15.93
N GLU A 281 14.35 5.28 -14.66
CA GLU A 281 13.41 5.14 -13.55
C GLU A 281 13.59 6.31 -12.57
N ILE A 282 12.49 6.92 -12.17
CA ILE A 282 12.42 8.02 -11.19
C ILE A 282 11.41 7.61 -10.12
N ASP A 283 11.86 7.53 -8.87
CA ASP A 283 11.07 7.01 -7.75
C ASP A 283 9.85 7.88 -7.47
N ALA A 284 9.96 9.21 -7.64
CA ALA A 284 8.85 10.13 -7.49
C ALA A 284 8.90 11.30 -8.48
N VAL A 285 7.76 11.62 -9.07
CA VAL A 285 7.54 12.81 -9.89
C VAL A 285 6.25 13.48 -9.41
N VAL A 286 6.31 14.78 -9.20
CA VAL A 286 5.17 15.63 -8.86
C VAL A 286 4.73 16.33 -10.14
N LEU A 287 3.51 16.03 -10.61
CA LEU A 287 2.91 16.69 -11.76
C LEU A 287 1.91 17.73 -11.29
N ALA A 288 2.00 18.94 -11.84
CA ALA A 288 1.09 20.04 -11.57
C ALA A 288 0.60 20.70 -12.86
N GLY A 289 -0.51 21.44 -12.74
CA GLY A 289 -1.08 22.27 -13.79
C GLY A 289 -1.72 21.51 -14.96
N THR A 290 -2.37 22.28 -15.83
CA THR A 290 -2.93 21.77 -17.09
C THR A 290 -2.29 22.49 -18.28
N PRO A 291 -1.54 21.80 -19.14
CA PRO A 291 -1.34 20.35 -19.14
C PRO A 291 -0.35 19.85 -18.07
N PRO A 292 -0.45 18.58 -17.62
CA PRO A 292 0.39 18.05 -16.54
C PRO A 292 1.89 18.20 -16.85
N THR A 293 2.60 18.90 -15.96
CA THR A 293 4.01 19.23 -16.09
C THR A 293 4.75 18.86 -14.82
N ALA A 294 5.92 18.21 -14.93
CA ALA A 294 6.73 17.86 -13.77
C ALA A 294 7.31 19.12 -13.11
N VAL A 295 6.97 19.35 -11.84
CA VAL A 295 7.46 20.47 -11.02
C VAL A 295 8.47 20.01 -9.96
N ALA A 296 8.45 18.72 -9.62
CA ALA A 296 9.49 18.11 -8.82
C ALA A 296 9.77 16.67 -9.26
N VAL A 297 11.02 16.23 -9.08
CA VAL A 297 11.45 14.83 -9.22
C VAL A 297 12.25 14.42 -8.00
N GLY A 298 12.19 13.15 -7.62
CA GLY A 298 12.92 12.66 -6.48
C GLY A 298 13.36 11.22 -6.55
N GLU A 299 14.40 10.95 -5.77
CA GLU A 299 15.05 9.65 -5.62
C GLU A 299 15.11 9.32 -4.13
N ALA A 300 14.69 8.12 -3.75
CA ALA A 300 14.76 7.61 -2.39
C ALA A 300 15.72 6.43 -2.28
N LYS A 301 16.54 6.44 -1.24
CA LYS A 301 17.40 5.30 -0.90
C LYS A 301 17.23 4.93 0.56
N TRP A 302 16.95 3.65 0.80
CA TRP A 302 17.03 3.06 2.14
C TRP A 302 18.50 2.86 2.55
N ALA A 303 19.21 3.97 2.71
CA ALA A 303 20.59 4.02 3.15
C ALA A 303 20.70 5.05 4.27
N ALA A 304 21.49 4.74 5.31
CA ALA A 304 21.66 5.65 6.46
C ALA A 304 22.04 7.05 6.00
N GLN A 305 23.01 7.13 5.09
CA GLN A 305 23.46 8.40 4.54
C GLN A 305 23.51 8.36 3.01
N VAL A 306 23.04 9.44 2.40
CA VAL A 306 23.07 9.65 0.95
C VAL A 306 23.76 10.97 0.64
N SER A 307 24.55 11.01 -0.43
CA SER A 307 25.15 12.25 -0.94
C SER A 307 24.31 12.79 -2.09
N ALA A 308 23.69 13.95 -1.90
CA ALA A 308 22.91 14.59 -2.95
C ALA A 308 23.75 14.86 -4.21
N ARG A 309 25.00 15.32 -4.03
CA ARG A 309 25.97 15.50 -5.13
C ARG A 309 26.22 14.23 -5.96
N ALA A 310 26.05 13.04 -5.38
CA ALA A 310 26.29 11.78 -6.08
C ALA A 310 25.07 11.31 -6.88
N LEU A 311 23.85 11.51 -6.37
CA LEU A 311 22.61 11.09 -7.03
C LEU A 311 22.05 12.12 -8.00
N LEU A 312 22.26 13.41 -7.73
CA LEU A 312 21.67 14.49 -8.50
C LEU A 312 22.01 14.43 -10.00
N PRO A 313 23.26 14.16 -10.45
CA PRO A 313 23.55 14.07 -11.88
C PRO A 313 22.71 13.02 -12.61
N THR A 314 22.56 11.84 -12.02
CA THR A 314 21.74 10.74 -12.58
C THR A 314 20.26 11.10 -12.57
N LEU A 315 19.76 11.73 -11.50
CA LEU A 315 18.36 12.17 -11.42
C LEU A 315 18.05 13.28 -12.45
N VAL A 316 18.98 14.22 -12.65
CA VAL A 316 18.91 15.25 -13.70
C VAL A 316 18.85 14.59 -15.08
N GLU A 317 19.74 13.63 -15.36
CA GLU A 317 19.78 12.90 -16.62
C GLU A 317 18.46 12.16 -16.88
N ARG A 318 17.95 11.40 -15.91
CA ARG A 318 16.68 10.68 -16.01
C ARG A 318 15.48 11.62 -16.20
N SER A 319 15.50 12.80 -15.57
CA SER A 319 14.45 13.81 -15.73
C SER A 319 14.32 14.35 -17.16
N LEU A 320 15.35 14.22 -18.01
CA LEU A 320 15.29 14.60 -19.43
C LEU A 320 14.35 13.71 -20.24
N ALA A 321 14.07 12.51 -19.76
CA ALA A 321 13.14 11.58 -20.39
C ALA A 321 11.67 11.87 -20.05
N LEU A 322 11.38 12.86 -19.19
CA LEU A 322 10.01 13.28 -18.90
C LEU A 322 9.41 14.04 -20.08
N PRO A 323 8.13 13.79 -20.44
CA PRO A 323 7.51 14.48 -21.57
C PRO A 323 7.41 16.00 -21.41
N ARG A 324 7.20 16.47 -20.16
CA ARG A 324 7.10 17.89 -19.79
C ARG A 324 7.66 18.11 -18.39
N ARG A 325 8.50 19.13 -18.22
CA ARG A 325 9.06 19.55 -16.95
C ARG A 325 9.15 21.08 -16.89
N ALA A 326 9.05 21.64 -15.69
CA ALA A 326 9.28 23.05 -15.45
C ALA A 326 10.78 23.39 -15.59
N ASP A 327 11.08 24.64 -15.90
CA ASP A 327 12.47 25.13 -16.01
C ASP A 327 13.15 25.16 -14.63
N ASP A 328 12.38 25.45 -13.58
CA ASP A 328 12.78 25.48 -12.17
C ASP A 328 12.43 24.17 -11.45
N LEU A 329 12.68 23.03 -12.11
CA LEU A 329 12.37 21.71 -11.57
C LEU A 329 13.04 21.48 -10.21
N MET A 330 12.23 21.20 -9.18
CA MET A 330 12.73 20.88 -7.85
C MET A 330 13.25 19.44 -7.78
N TYR A 331 14.43 19.26 -7.19
CA TYR A 331 15.01 17.94 -6.93
C TYR A 331 14.85 17.56 -5.46
N VAL A 332 14.31 16.38 -5.19
CA VAL A 332 14.09 15.89 -3.83
C VAL A 332 14.89 14.60 -3.63
N ILE A 333 15.71 14.54 -2.59
CA ILE A 333 16.53 13.36 -2.30
C ILE A 333 16.16 12.84 -0.92
N CYS A 334 15.82 11.56 -0.85
CA CYS A 334 15.42 10.91 0.39
C CYS A 334 16.46 9.88 0.84
N ALA A 335 16.82 9.93 2.13
CA ALA A 335 17.68 8.95 2.79
C ALA A 335 16.97 8.35 4.01
N ARG A 336 17.51 7.28 4.58
CA ARG A 336 17.00 6.76 5.85
C ARG A 336 17.23 7.75 6.99
N THR A 337 18.48 8.18 7.19
CA THR A 337 18.87 9.03 8.33
C THR A 337 19.26 10.44 7.90
N ARG A 338 20.09 10.58 6.84
CA ARG A 338 20.69 11.87 6.49
C ARG A 338 21.00 12.01 5.00
N VAL A 339 20.66 13.17 4.46
CA VAL A 339 21.16 13.63 3.15
C VAL A 339 22.28 14.64 3.37
N THR A 340 23.37 14.50 2.62
CA THR A 340 24.54 15.39 2.70
C THR A 340 24.73 16.17 1.41
N ARG A 341 25.30 17.39 1.51
CA ARG A 341 25.57 18.32 0.39
C ARG A 341 24.31 18.67 -0.40
N SER A 342 23.26 19.09 0.30
CA SER A 342 21.91 19.27 -0.23
C SER A 342 21.64 20.68 -0.83
N GLU A 343 22.65 21.43 -1.25
CA GLU A 343 22.41 22.72 -1.90
C GLU A 343 21.63 22.51 -3.20
N GLY A 344 20.52 23.24 -3.36
CA GLY A 344 19.64 23.12 -4.53
C GLY A 344 18.79 21.85 -4.58
N VAL A 345 18.74 21.05 -3.51
CA VAL A 345 17.82 19.91 -3.39
C VAL A 345 17.05 19.98 -2.07
N LEU A 346 15.82 19.46 -2.06
CA LEU A 346 15.04 19.27 -0.85
C LEU A 346 15.46 17.93 -0.21
N PRO A 347 16.13 17.93 0.97
CA PRO A 347 16.43 16.70 1.67
C PRO A 347 15.18 16.18 2.40
N VAL A 348 14.94 14.87 2.31
CA VAL A 348 13.89 14.17 3.06
C VAL A 348 14.52 12.97 3.76
N THR A 349 14.02 12.64 4.95
CA THR A 349 14.49 11.50 5.75
C THR A 349 13.32 10.69 6.30
N ALA A 350 13.61 9.54 6.92
CA ALA A 350 12.59 8.81 7.66
C ALA A 350 11.94 9.67 8.75
N ALA A 351 12.70 10.62 9.35
CA ALA A 351 12.15 11.54 10.34
C ALA A 351 11.05 12.44 9.76
N ASP A 352 11.15 12.87 8.50
CA ASP A 352 10.14 13.72 7.87
C ASP A 352 8.90 12.91 7.41
N ILE A 353 9.14 11.67 6.97
CA ILE A 353 8.10 10.77 6.46
C ILE A 353 7.23 10.22 7.60
N PHE A 354 7.85 9.89 8.74
CA PHE A 354 7.22 9.27 9.91
C PHE A 354 7.13 10.25 11.11
N ALA A 355 6.85 11.53 10.83
CA ALA A 355 6.62 12.60 11.81
C ALA A 355 5.15 13.01 11.91
#